data_AF-A0A744KH30-F1
#
_entry.id   AF-A0A744KH30-F1
#
_cell.length_a   1.000
_cell.length_b   1.000
_cell.length_c   1.000
_cell.angle_alpha   90.00
_cell.angle_beta   90.00
_cell.angle_gamma   90.00
#
_symmetry.space_group_name_H-M   'P 1'
#
loop_
_entity.id
_entity.type
_entity.pdbx_description
1 polymer ?
#
loop_
_entity_poly.entity_id
_entity_poly.type
_entity_poly.pdbx_seq_one_letter_code
_entity_poly.pdbx_strand_id
1 'polypeptide(L)' 'TGAEQHGDRSQAESYSRTQESEISQQFPRLPDPDMVMYVYPHLADGSAPVPGYSTVFPFYSRPQYALPGERTEAL' A
#
# COMPACT_ATOMS: atom_id res chain seq x y z
N THR A 1 39.43 21.04 -17.84
CA THR A 1 38.65 19.80 -17.56
C THR A 1 38.24 19.85 -16.10
N GLY A 2 36.97 20.07 -15.75
CA GLY A 2 36.62 20.27 -14.33
C GLY A 2 35.15 20.55 -13.98
N ALA A 3 34.19 20.16 -14.83
CA ALA A 3 32.75 20.38 -14.55
C ALA A 3 31.93 19.09 -14.42
N GLU A 4 32.54 17.90 -14.57
CA GLU A 4 31.81 16.63 -14.71
C GLU A 4 31.70 15.83 -13.39
N GLN A 5 32.42 16.19 -12.32
CA GLN A 5 32.48 15.37 -11.10
C GLN A 5 31.37 15.65 -10.06
N HIS A 6 30.68 16.80 -10.13
CA HIS A 6 29.66 17.17 -9.13
C HIS A 6 28.26 16.59 -9.40
N GLY A 7 27.92 16.32 -10.66
CA GLY A 7 26.63 15.73 -11.06
C GLY A 7 26.56 14.21 -10.88
N ASP A 8 27.71 13.53 -10.86
CA ASP A 8 27.81 12.08 -10.67
C ASP A 8 27.64 11.69 -9.19
N ARG A 9 28.22 12.49 -8.28
CA ARG A 9 28.19 12.23 -6.84
C ARG A 9 26.79 12.39 -6.24
N SER A 10 26.01 13.36 -6.72
CA SER A 10 24.61 13.59 -6.31
C SER A 10 23.66 12.52 -6.86
N GLN A 11 23.95 11.95 -8.04
CA GLN A 11 23.24 10.77 -8.56
C GLN A 11 23.63 9.49 -7.82
N ALA A 12 24.91 9.30 -7.48
CA ALA A 12 25.40 8.17 -6.69
C ALA A 12 24.85 8.20 -5.25
N GLU A 13 24.70 9.38 -4.65
CA GLU A 13 24.02 9.58 -3.36
C GLU A 13 22.50 9.36 -3.45
N SER A 14 21.88 9.61 -4.60
CA SER A 14 20.47 9.25 -4.86
C SER A 14 20.27 7.74 -5.04
N TYR A 15 21.30 7.03 -5.51
CA TYR A 15 21.36 5.57 -5.60
C TYR A 15 21.91 4.93 -4.30
N SER A 16 21.92 5.68 -3.20
CA SER A 16 22.41 5.19 -1.91
C SER A 16 21.46 4.11 -1.38
N ARG A 17 21.86 2.87 -1.66
CA ARG A 17 21.24 1.61 -1.21
C ARG A 17 21.18 1.59 0.32
N THR A 18 20.04 1.93 0.87
CA THR A 18 19.73 1.57 2.27
C THR A 18 19.20 0.13 2.30
N GLN A 19 19.33 -0.58 3.43
CA GLN A 19 18.81 -1.95 3.54
C GLN A 19 17.29 -1.99 3.31
N GLU A 20 16.58 -0.95 3.73
CA GLU A 20 15.14 -0.76 3.54
C GLU A 20 14.77 -0.63 2.05
N SER A 21 15.62 0.04 1.27
CA SER A 21 15.41 0.26 -0.16
C SER A 21 15.56 -1.03 -0.97
N GLU A 22 16.48 -1.92 -0.61
CA GLU A 22 16.67 -3.24 -1.25
C GLU A 22 15.49 -4.17 -1.00
N ILE A 23 15.05 -4.29 0.26
CA ILE A 23 13.94 -5.18 0.63
C ILE A 23 12.65 -4.76 -0.10
N SER A 24 12.39 -3.46 -0.17
CA SER A 24 11.18 -2.92 -0.83
C SER A 24 11.18 -3.15 -2.35
N GLN A 25 12.36 -3.15 -2.98
CA GLN A 25 12.51 -3.40 -4.42
C GLN A 25 12.43 -4.89 -4.76
N GLN A 26 12.98 -5.77 -3.91
CA GLN A 26 13.02 -7.21 -4.17
C GLN A 26 11.70 -7.91 -3.83
N PHE A 27 10.93 -7.36 -2.88
CA PHE A 27 9.66 -7.91 -2.43
C PHE A 27 8.55 -6.86 -2.51
N PRO A 28 8.13 -6.47 -3.72
CA PRO A 28 7.06 -5.50 -3.88
C PRO A 28 5.73 -6.11 -3.43
N ARG A 29 4.92 -5.32 -2.73
CA ARG A 29 3.57 -5.73 -2.31
C ARG A 29 2.56 -5.48 -3.42
N LEU A 30 1.54 -6.33 -3.53
CA LEU A 30 0.40 -6.07 -4.41
C LEU A 30 -0.49 -4.97 -3.82
N PRO A 31 -1.18 -4.17 -4.66
CA PRO A 31 -2.22 -3.26 -4.21
C PRO A 31 -3.29 -4.02 -3.42
N ASP A 32 -3.69 -3.46 -2.27
CA ASP A 32 -4.77 -3.96 -1.45
C ASP A 32 -5.85 -2.87 -1.37
N PRO A 33 -6.96 -3.01 -2.12
CA PRO A 33 -8.00 -2.01 -2.11
C PRO A 33 -8.77 -2.02 -0.79
N ASP A 34 -9.11 -0.83 -0.32
CA ASP A 34 -10.00 -0.67 0.83
C ASP A 34 -11.45 -1.05 0.44
N MET A 35 -12.06 -1.92 1.24
CA MET A 35 -13.47 -2.26 1.16
C MET A 35 -14.29 -1.48 2.18
N VAL A 36 -15.52 -1.12 1.81
CA VAL A 36 -16.47 -0.44 2.71
C VAL A 36 -17.62 -1.39 3.02
N MET A 37 -17.83 -1.68 4.30
CA MET A 37 -19.06 -2.34 4.76
C MET A 37 -20.03 -1.28 5.26
N TYR A 38 -21.27 -1.35 4.76
CA TYR A 38 -22.36 -0.51 5.23
C TYR A 38 -23.35 -1.33 6.06
N VAL A 39 -23.57 -0.89 7.30
CA VAL A 39 -24.62 -1.43 8.16
C VAL A 39 -25.86 -0.56 7.96
N TYR A 40 -26.90 -1.12 7.34
CA TYR A 40 -28.18 -0.44 7.15
C TYR A 40 -28.90 -0.25 8.50
N PRO A 41 -29.53 0.90 8.78
CA PRO A 41 -30.27 1.11 10.02
C PRO A 41 -31.39 0.08 10.24
N HIS A 42 -31.40 -0.62 11.38
CA HIS A 42 -32.40 -1.66 11.67
C HIS A 42 -32.65 -1.79 13.18
N LEU A 43 -33.63 -2.62 13.56
CA LEU A 43 -33.85 -3.00 14.96
C LEU A 43 -33.17 -4.35 15.23
N ALA A 44 -32.21 -4.39 16.14
CA ALA A 44 -31.65 -5.62 16.67
C ALA A 44 -32.60 -6.21 17.73
N ASP A 45 -32.79 -7.53 17.69
CA ASP A 45 -33.67 -8.29 18.59
C ASP A 45 -35.06 -7.63 18.79
N GLY A 46 -35.57 -7.00 17.72
CA GLY A 46 -36.89 -6.38 17.67
C GLY A 46 -37.09 -5.13 18.53
N SER A 47 -36.07 -4.62 19.22
CA SER A 47 -36.27 -3.55 20.21
C SER A 47 -35.13 -2.53 20.30
N ALA A 48 -33.89 -2.93 20.04
CA ALA A 48 -32.74 -2.04 20.14
C ALA A 48 -32.44 -1.39 18.77
N PRO A 49 -32.47 -0.05 18.64
CA PRO A 49 -32.12 0.59 17.38
C PRO A 49 -30.63 0.46 17.10
N VAL A 50 -30.30 -0.02 15.90
CA VAL A 50 -28.95 -0.01 15.33
C VAL A 50 -28.88 1.12 14.30
N PRO A 51 -28.09 2.18 14.54
CA PRO A 51 -27.93 3.25 13.57
C PRO A 51 -27.13 2.79 12.33
N GLY A 52 -27.20 3.61 11.29
CA GLY A 52 -26.40 3.38 10.08
C GLY A 52 -24.94 3.76 10.31
N TYR A 53 -24.03 2.85 9.97
CA TYR A 53 -22.59 3.10 10.04
C TYR A 53 -21.89 2.51 8.82
N SER A 54 -20.76 3.11 8.47
CA SER A 54 -19.83 2.57 7.48
C SER A 54 -18.50 2.27 8.17
N THR A 55 -17.88 1.16 7.81
CA THR A 55 -16.53 0.81 8.25
C THR A 55 -15.67 0.40 7.06
N VAL A 56 -14.37 0.64 7.15
CA VAL A 56 -13.40 0.36 6.09
C VAL A 56 -12.46 -0.75 6.56
N PHE A 57 -12.17 -1.70 5.67
CA PHE A 57 -11.28 -2.83 5.94
C PHE A 57 -10.56 -3.27 4.66
N PRO A 58 -9.35 -3.84 4.76
CA PRO A 58 -8.60 -4.28 3.59
C PRO A 58 -9.30 -5.44 2.87
N PHE A 59 -9.08 -5.55 1.56
CA PHE A 59 -9.61 -6.65 0.76
C PHE A 59 -8.91 -7.97 1.10
N TYR A 60 -7.58 -7.94 1.27
CA TYR A 60 -6.80 -9.13 1.65
C TYR A 60 -6.64 -9.24 3.16
N SER A 61 -6.63 -10.49 3.67
CA SER A 61 -6.42 -10.76 5.11
C SER A 61 -4.96 -10.64 5.55
N ARG A 62 -4.02 -10.60 4.60
CA ARG A 62 -2.57 -10.52 4.81
C ARG A 62 -1.93 -9.78 3.64
N PRO A 63 -0.79 -9.09 3.85
CA PRO A 63 -0.01 -8.51 2.76
C PRO A 63 0.37 -9.58 1.74
N GLN A 64 0.09 -9.32 0.47
CA GLN A 64 0.50 -10.17 -0.65
C GLN A 64 1.71 -9.56 -1.34
N TYR A 65 2.68 -10.39 -1.70
CA TYR A 65 3.85 -9.99 -2.47
C TYR A 65 3.67 -10.39 -3.93
N ALA A 66 4.08 -9.50 -4.83
CA ALA A 66 3.94 -9.73 -6.26
C ALA A 66 4.94 -10.79 -6.74
N LEU A 67 4.49 -11.66 -7.62
CA LEU A 67 5.35 -12.56 -8.39
C LEU A 67 6.07 -11.77 -9.51
N PRO A 68 7.20 -12.31 -10.04
CA PRO A 68 7.90 -11.67 -11.14
C PRO A 68 6.96 -11.42 -12.34
N GLY A 69 6.84 -10.16 -12.74
CA GLY A 69 6.01 -9.73 -13.88
C GLY A 69 4.58 -9.31 -13.52
N GLU A 70 4.15 -9.46 -12.26
CA GLU A 70 2.86 -8.91 -11.81
C GLU A 70 2.93 -7.39 -11.63
N ARG A 71 1.80 -6.71 -11.87
CA ARG A 71 1.70 -5.25 -11.73
C ARG A 71 1.45 -4.89 -10.27
N THR A 72 2.21 -3.93 -9.77
CA THR A 72 2.18 -3.47 -8.37
C THR A 72 1.52 -2.10 -8.20
N GLU A 73 1.00 -1.54 -9.29
CA GLU A 73 0.33 -0.24 -9.34
C GLU A 73 -1.19 -0.39 -9.12
N ALA A 74 -1.75 0.44 -8.24
CA ALA A 74 -3.19 0.51 -8.02
C ALA A 74 -3.89 1.16 -9.22
N LEU A 75 -5.10 0.67 -9.56
CA LEU A 75 -5.94 1.22 -10.63
C LEU A 75 -6.61 2.54 -10.23
#